data_AF-A0A561BEP2-F1
#
_entry.id   AF-A0A561BEP2-F1
#
_cell.length_a   1.000
_cell.length_b   1.000
_cell.length_c   1.000
_cell.angle_alpha   90.00
_cell.angle_beta   90.00
_cell.angle_gamma   90.00
#
_symmetry.space_group_name_H-M   'P 1'
#
loop_
_entity.id
_entity.type
_entity.pdbx_description
1 polymer ?
#
loop_
_entity_poly.entity_id
_entity_poly.type
_entity_poly.pdbx_seq_one_letter_code
_entity_poly.pdbx_strand_id
1 'polypeptide(L)'
;MEEHAVIVNFDYGSTDLGALFEVETRLEEAIAAADVGDYDGNEIAVDGSDGTLFMYGPDADALFAAVRETLLKSACLSNVRVSLQYGPVDDDDVRRTEFALKE
;
A
#
# COMPACT_ATOMS: atom_id res chain seq x y z
N MET A 1 4.48 -18.65 9.10
CA MET A 1 3.21 -18.00 8.77
C MET A 1 3.37 -17.51 7.36
N GLU A 2 2.36 -17.69 6.51
CA GLU A 2 2.41 -17.14 5.16
C GLU A 2 2.17 -15.64 5.28
N GLU A 3 3.12 -14.83 4.82
CA GLU A 3 3.01 -13.38 4.86
C GLU A 3 2.37 -12.93 3.54
N HIS A 4 1.15 -12.42 3.63
CA HIS A 4 0.43 -11.84 2.52
C HIS A 4 0.87 -10.40 2.31
N ALA A 5 0.78 -9.89 1.08
CA ALA A 5 1.20 -8.52 0.78
C ALA A 5 0.05 -7.70 0.18
N VAL A 6 0.02 -6.42 0.55
CA VAL A 6 -0.76 -5.37 -0.10
C VAL A 6 0.24 -4.37 -0.67
N ILE A 7 0.34 -4.36 -1.99
CA ILE A 7 1.25 -3.49 -2.74
C ILE A 7 0.41 -2.40 -3.41
N VAL A 8 0.78 -1.14 -3.20
CA VAL A 8 0.01 0.00 -3.72
C VAL A 8 0.90 0.83 -4.63
N ASN A 9 0.59 0.86 -5.93
CA ASN A 9 1.23 1.74 -6.90
C ASN A 9 0.39 3.00 -7.09
N PHE A 10 1.02 4.16 -7.20
CA PHE A 10 0.34 5.44 -7.36
C PHE A 10 1.20 6.44 -8.13
N ASP A 11 0.53 7.39 -8.78
CA ASP A 11 1.14 8.61 -9.29
C ASP A 11 1.17 9.66 -8.17
N TYR A 12 2.27 10.40 -8.06
CA TYR A 12 2.47 11.43 -7.03
C TYR A 12 2.71 12.81 -7.64
N GLY A 13 3.56 12.90 -8.67
CA GLY A 13 3.81 14.12 -9.43
C GLY A 13 4.51 15.25 -8.65
N SER A 14 5.18 14.95 -7.53
CA SER A 14 5.84 15.94 -6.68
C SER A 14 7.13 15.38 -6.07
N THR A 15 8.16 16.22 -5.95
CA THR A 15 9.39 15.87 -5.20
C THR A 15 9.28 16.20 -3.71
N ASP A 16 8.24 16.91 -3.28
CA ASP A 16 7.98 17.18 -1.86
C ASP A 16 7.32 15.95 -1.24
N LEU A 17 8.00 15.27 -0.32
CA LEU A 17 7.51 14.04 0.32
C LEU A 17 6.67 14.30 1.59
N GLY A 18 6.44 15.56 1.97
CA GLY A 18 5.73 15.89 3.22
C GLY A 18 4.33 15.30 3.27
N ALA A 19 3.58 15.45 2.19
CA ALA A 19 2.25 14.88 2.08
C ALA A 19 2.27 13.35 2.02
N LEU A 20 3.32 12.75 1.46
CA LEU A 20 3.49 11.30 1.47
C LEU A 20 3.72 10.76 2.88
N PHE A 21 4.63 11.36 3.66
CA PHE A 21 4.89 10.94 5.04
C PHE A 21 3.65 10.99 5.93
N GLU A 22 2.75 11.95 5.71
CA GLU A 22 1.45 11.98 6.40
C GLU A 22 0.55 10.80 6.03
N VAL A 23 0.58 10.37 4.77
CA VAL A 23 -0.15 9.17 4.33
C VAL A 23 0.45 7.93 4.98
N GLU A 24 1.77 7.78 4.97
CA GLU A 24 2.47 6.64 5.57
C GLU A 24 2.15 6.50 7.05
N THR A 25 2.20 7.62 7.79
CA THR A 25 1.85 7.64 9.22
C THR A 25 0.42 7.16 9.44
N ARG A 26 -0.55 7.64 8.64
CA ARG A 26 -1.95 7.23 8.76
C ARG A 26 -2.18 5.77 8.37
N LEU A 27 -1.38 5.24 7.44
CA LEU A 27 -1.42 3.83 7.07
C LEU A 27 -0.91 2.98 8.23
N GLU A 28 0.26 3.30 8.77
CA GLU A 28 0.83 2.62 9.94
C GLU A 28 -0.15 2.61 11.12
N GLU A 29 -0.72 3.77 11.47
CA GLU A 29 -1.71 3.87 12.55
C GLU A 29 -2.96 3.03 12.29
N ALA A 30 -3.48 3.02 11.06
CA ALA A 30 -4.68 2.25 10.71
C ALA A 30 -4.43 0.74 10.78
N ILE A 31 -3.27 0.29 10.31
CA ILE A 31 -2.85 -1.12 10.34
C ILE A 31 -2.65 -1.57 11.78
N ALA A 32 -1.91 -0.80 12.58
CA ALA A 32 -1.64 -1.09 13.98
C ALA A 32 -2.92 -1.10 14.83
N ALA A 33 -3.87 -0.19 14.57
CA ALA A 33 -5.15 -0.15 15.26
C ALA A 33 -6.04 -1.38 14.96
N ALA A 34 -5.89 -1.98 13.78
CA ALA A 34 -6.65 -3.15 13.36
C ALA A 34 -5.94 -4.48 13.69
N ASP A 35 -4.66 -4.47 14.04
CA ASP A 35 -3.83 -5.66 14.31
C ASP A 35 -3.79 -6.63 13.11
N VAL A 36 -3.64 -6.07 11.90
CA VAL A 36 -3.74 -6.82 10.62
C VAL A 36 -2.43 -6.91 9.85
N GLY A 37 -1.31 -6.44 10.41
CA GLY A 37 0.00 -6.47 9.76
C GLY A 37 0.87 -5.28 10.13
N ASP A 38 1.77 -4.92 9.22
CA ASP A 38 2.69 -3.79 9.35
C ASP A 38 2.87 -3.06 8.01
N TYR A 39 3.18 -1.78 8.10
CA TYR A 39 3.70 -0.98 6.98
C TYR A 39 5.22 -1.15 6.93
N ASP A 40 5.76 -1.67 5.82
CA ASP A 40 7.18 -2.00 5.70
C ASP A 40 7.98 -0.84 5.08
N GLY A 41 7.39 -0.14 4.11
CA GLY A 41 8.02 1.03 3.51
C GLY A 41 7.48 1.41 2.14
N ASN A 42 8.27 2.22 1.45
CA ASN A 42 7.95 2.75 0.13
C ASN A 42 9.16 2.74 -0.81
N GLU A 43 8.89 2.76 -2.11
CA GLU A 43 9.85 3.09 -3.15
C GLU A 43 9.28 4.23 -4.00
N ILE A 44 9.96 5.38 -4.02
CA ILE A 44 9.52 6.58 -4.74
C ILE A 44 10.52 6.90 -5.84
N ALA A 45 10.00 7.19 -7.05
CA ALA A 45 10.82 7.63 -8.16
C ALA A 45 11.57 8.94 -7.78
N VAL A 46 12.83 9.06 -8.20
CA VAL A 46 13.69 10.23 -7.87
C VAL A 46 13.09 11.55 -8.41
N ASP A 47 12.39 11.48 -9.53
CA ASP A 47 11.70 12.64 -10.14
C ASP A 47 10.34 12.93 -9.47
N GLY A 48 9.89 12.07 -8.56
CA GLY A 48 8.62 12.19 -7.84
C GLY A 48 7.40 11.85 -8.69
N SER A 49 7.58 11.19 -9.85
CA SER A 49 6.49 10.82 -10.76
C SER A 49 5.49 9.86 -10.10
N ASP A 50 6.01 8.77 -9.55
CA ASP A 50 5.25 7.63 -9.06
C ASP A 50 5.92 7.01 -7.84
N GLY A 51 5.17 6.15 -7.16
CA GLY A 51 5.65 5.44 -6.00
C GLY A 51 4.92 4.12 -5.77
N THR A 52 5.53 3.32 -4.91
CA THR A 52 4.99 2.04 -4.46
C THR A 52 5.04 1.98 -2.94
N LEU A 53 3.96 1.55 -2.30
CA LEU A 53 3.89 1.28 -0.87
C LEU A 53 3.81 -0.23 -0.63
N PHE A 54 4.50 -0.70 0.40
CA PHE A 54 4.58 -2.11 0.78
C PHE A 54 4.03 -2.32 2.18
N MET A 55 3.06 -3.21 2.28
CA MET A 55 2.42 -3.60 3.54
C MET A 55 2.30 -5.12 3.57
N TYR A 56 2.53 -5.72 4.73
CA TYR A 56 2.51 -7.17 4.90
C TYR A 56 1.71 -7.56 6.12
N GLY A 57 1.05 -8.71 6.06
CA GLY A 57 0.23 -9.20 7.16
C GLY A 57 -0.26 -10.62 6.97
N PRO A 58 -0.94 -11.18 7.99
CA PRO A 58 -1.49 -12.53 7.96
C PRO A 58 -2.74 -12.67 7.07
N ASP A 59 -3.33 -11.56 6.59
CA ASP A 59 -4.47 -11.58 5.67
C ASP A 59 -4.48 -10.30 4.81
N ALA A 60 -4.34 -10.47 3.48
CA ALA A 60 -4.31 -9.32 2.56
C ALA A 60 -5.65 -8.58 2.43
N ASP A 61 -6.78 -9.25 2.64
CA ASP A 61 -8.10 -8.62 2.52
C ASP A 61 -8.38 -7.73 3.74
N ALA A 62 -8.09 -8.24 4.94
CA ALA A 62 -8.18 -7.49 6.19
C ALA A 62 -7.20 -6.31 6.22
N LEU A 63 -5.96 -6.54 5.77
CA LEU A 63 -4.95 -5.48 5.65
C LEU A 63 -5.43 -4.40 4.69
N PHE A 64 -5.90 -4.78 3.50
CA PHE A 64 -6.42 -3.83 2.52
C PHE A 64 -7.63 -3.06 3.05
N ALA A 65 -8.57 -3.74 3.72
CA ALA A 65 -9.75 -3.12 4.29
C ALA A 65 -9.41 -2.02 5.31
N ALA A 66 -8.36 -2.21 6.11
CA ALA A 66 -7.89 -1.22 7.08
C ALA A 66 -7.30 0.03 6.41
N VAL A 67 -6.53 -0.15 5.32
CA VAL A 67 -5.81 0.96 4.66
C VAL A 67 -6.60 1.68 3.57
N ARG A 68 -7.66 1.03 3.06
CA ARG A 68 -8.46 1.52 1.92
C ARG A 68 -8.96 2.94 2.11
N GLU A 69 -9.47 3.27 3.30
CA GLU A 69 -10.01 4.61 3.57
C GLU A 69 -8.92 5.69 3.53
N THR A 70 -7.73 5.40 4.07
CA THR A 70 -6.59 6.30 4.04
C THR A 70 -6.18 6.58 2.59
N LEU A 71 -5.99 5.54 1.78
CA LEU A 71 -5.61 5.66 0.36
C LEU A 71 -6.63 6.49 -0.45
N LEU A 72 -7.93 6.32 -0.19
CA LEU A 72 -8.98 7.08 -0.86
C LEU A 72 -9.00 8.56 -0.46
N LYS A 73 -8.71 8.86 0.81
CA LYS A 73 -8.68 10.24 1.35
C LYS A 73 -7.38 10.98 1.00
N SER A 74 -6.32 10.27 0.63
CA SER A 74 -5.06 10.85 0.21
C SER A 74 -5.19 11.59 -1.12
N ALA A 75 -5.31 12.91 -1.05
CA ALA A 75 -5.43 13.77 -2.23
C ALA A 75 -4.12 13.90 -3.02
N CYS A 76 -2.98 13.61 -2.39
CA CYS A 76 -1.66 13.65 -3.03
C CYS A 76 -1.38 12.42 -3.92
N LEU A 77 -2.15 11.34 -3.79
CA LEU A 77 -2.00 10.14 -4.61
C LEU A 77 -3.04 10.18 -5.75
N SER A 78 -2.62 9.86 -6.97
CA SER A 78 -3.50 9.71 -8.14
C SER A 78 -3.28 8.34 -8.79
N ASN A 79 -4.22 7.87 -9.61
CA ASN A 79 -4.08 6.59 -10.34
C ASN A 79 -3.62 5.41 -9.46
N VAL A 80 -4.24 5.28 -8.28
CA VAL A 80 -3.85 4.31 -7.27
C VAL A 80 -4.31 2.93 -7.70
N ARG A 81 -3.37 2.01 -7.88
CA ARG A 81 -3.58 0.58 -8.14
C ARG A 81 -3.14 -0.24 -6.94
N VAL A 82 -3.96 -1.22 -6.59
CA VAL A 82 -3.73 -2.10 -5.44
C VAL A 82 -3.57 -3.53 -5.94
N SER A 83 -2.51 -4.17 -5.49
CA SER A 83 -2.20 -5.57 -5.72
C SER A 83 -2.22 -6.33 -4.40
N LEU A 84 -3.15 -7.29 -4.28
CA LEU A 84 -3.25 -8.23 -3.15
C LEU A 84 -2.55 -9.53 -3.54
N GLN A 85 -1.55 -9.92 -2.76
CA GLN A 85 -0.80 -11.16 -2.96
C GLN A 85 -1.07 -12.11 -1.79
N TYR A 86 -1.58 -13.31 -2.11
CA TYR A 86 -1.91 -14.32 -1.12
C TYR A 86 -0.89 -15.46 -1.11
N GLY A 87 -0.07 -15.50 -0.08
CA GLY A 87 1.00 -16.49 0.10
C GLY A 87 2.39 -15.83 0.17
N PRO A 88 3.44 -16.61 0.48
CA PRO A 88 4.78 -16.10 0.72
C PRO A 88 5.33 -15.38 -0.52
N VAL A 89 6.02 -14.26 -0.30
CA VAL A 89 6.45 -13.35 -1.38
C VAL A 89 7.45 -14.00 -2.35
N ASP A 90 8.12 -15.08 -1.95
CA ASP A 90 9.14 -15.81 -2.71
C ASP A 90 8.58 -16.90 -3.66
N ASP A 91 7.28 -17.20 -3.59
CA ASP A 91 6.65 -18.20 -4.46
C ASP A 91 6.02 -17.55 -5.71
N ASP A 92 6.40 -18.04 -6.89
CA ASP A 92 5.91 -17.53 -8.19
C ASP A 92 4.45 -17.98 -8.49
N ASP A 93 3.92 -18.97 -7.73
CA ASP A 93 2.56 -19.52 -7.84
C ASP A 93 1.58 -18.93 -6.82
N VAL A 94 1.86 -17.74 -6.27
CA VAL A 94 0.95 -17.07 -5.34
C VAL A 94 -0.21 -16.41 -6.07
N ARG A 95 -1.41 -16.58 -5.53
CA ARG A 95 -2.61 -15.92 -6.05
C ARG A 95 -2.44 -14.41 -5.89
N ARG A 96 -2.45 -13.66 -7.00
CA ARG A 96 -2.44 -12.20 -7.02
C ARG A 96 -3.73 -11.65 -7.62
N THR A 97 -4.27 -10.58 -7.03
CA THR A 97 -5.40 -9.81 -7.57
C THR A 97 -5.01 -8.34 -7.64
N GLU A 98 -5.14 -7.72 -8.81
CA GLU A 98 -4.87 -6.29 -9.01
C GLU A 98 -6.15 -5.55 -9.43
N PHE A 99 -6.34 -4.35 -8.90
CA PHE A 99 -7.44 -3.47 -9.30
C PHE A 99 -7.11 -1.99 -9.07
N ALA A 100 -7.76 -1.10 -9.84
CA ALA A 100 -7.68 0.33 -9.60
C ALA A 100 -8.58 0.74 -8.42
N LEU A 101 -8.01 1.49 -7.48
CA LEU A 101 -8.72 2.03 -6.32
C LEU A 101 -9.26 3.45 -6.57
N LYS A 102 -8.47 4.30 -7.23
CA LYS A 102 -8.88 5.64 -7.68
C LYS A 102 -8.07 6.05 -8.91
N GLU A 103 -8.69 6.83 -9.80
CA GLU A 103 -8.06 7.44 -10.97
C GLU A 103 -7.70 8.89 -10.67
#